data_AF-A0A9W3AUS0-F1
#
_entry.id   AF-A0A9W3AUS0-F1
#
_cell.length_a   1.000
_cell.length_b   1.000
_cell.length_c   1.000
_cell.angle_alpha   90.00
_cell.angle_beta   90.00
_cell.angle_gamma   90.00
#
_symmetry.space_group_name_H-M   'P 1'
#
loop_
_entity.id
_entity.type
_entity.pdbx_description
1 polymer ?
#
loop_
_entity_poly.entity_id
_entity_poly.type
_entity_poly.pdbx_seq_one_letter_code
_entity_poly.pdbx_strand_id
1 'polypeptide(L)'
;MKLTMRPKEFLGRLYSESSLRFRLLALVLGMFLLTLLVTRYQSWCVRFPALLWLRYDICKAWEDFSFTPDFDQSHRWWQIACQLESDWETIDYECKDLRRMGNWPVCFDEPFRPPDKNKPCIVYSFGIAFDFRFDDAMAKFNCTVFSFDPSMQVKDHRRGDNVHFRKLGIGAKDNAEFKPRLDGYTKPEDHWNVRSLGSIMKMLGHTATSISLLKLDIEGNEWSVLTNLLDEGILEKLPQVLIEWHIFNDSPPHEMYPKMSEDYIRFQSLGFRKFWMRNEGRNHWIPKMVTQAEVAYINSKYIRTQSSLR
;
A
#
# COMPACT_ATOMS: atom_id res chain seq x y z
N MET A 1 -86.36 3.50 46.99
CA MET A 1 -87.08 4.38 47.94
C MET A 1 -86.16 5.53 48.33
N LYS A 2 -86.67 6.76 48.20
CA LYS A 2 -86.09 8.07 48.60
C LYS A 2 -84.91 8.67 47.80
N LEU A 3 -85.30 9.69 47.03
CA LEU A 3 -84.56 10.92 46.75
C LEU A 3 -84.00 11.57 48.04
N THR A 4 -82.85 12.23 47.92
CA THR A 4 -82.63 13.63 48.35
C THR A 4 -81.42 14.23 47.61
N MET A 5 -81.64 15.36 46.91
CA MET A 5 -80.62 16.38 46.59
C MET A 5 -80.50 17.30 47.85
N ARG A 6 -79.47 18.11 48.14
CA ARG A 6 -78.68 19.09 47.34
C ARG A 6 -77.59 19.74 48.28
N PRO A 7 -76.86 20.85 47.96
CA PRO A 7 -75.41 20.89 47.64
C PRO A 7 -74.56 21.87 48.51
N LYS A 8 -73.23 21.90 48.28
CA LYS A 8 -72.33 23.09 48.22
C LYS A 8 -70.86 22.60 48.30
N GLU A 9 -70.15 22.45 47.18
CA GLU A 9 -69.28 23.51 46.63
C GLU A 9 -68.51 24.30 47.70
N PHE A 10 -67.33 23.82 48.10
CA PHE A 10 -66.29 24.72 48.62
C PHE A 10 -64.82 24.24 48.56
N LEU A 11 -64.49 23.04 48.07
CA LEU A 11 -63.08 22.56 48.11
C LEU A 11 -62.54 21.95 46.79
N GLY A 12 -63.20 22.24 45.66
CA GLY A 12 -62.84 21.66 44.35
C GLY A 12 -62.12 22.58 43.35
N ARG A 13 -61.73 23.82 43.70
CA ARG A 13 -61.25 24.81 42.71
C ARG A 13 -60.09 25.72 43.13
N LEU A 14 -59.11 25.21 43.88
CA LEU A 14 -57.82 25.91 44.10
C LEU A 14 -56.58 25.14 43.66
N TYR A 15 -56.77 23.97 43.04
CA TYR A 15 -55.73 23.25 42.29
C TYR A 15 -55.99 23.36 40.78
N SER A 16 -56.03 24.59 40.25
CA SER A 16 -56.02 24.82 38.81
C SER A 16 -55.00 25.89 38.40
N GLU A 17 -54.23 25.56 37.38
CA GLU A 17 -53.32 26.40 36.58
C GLU A 17 -52.05 26.98 37.21
N SER A 18 -51.99 27.29 38.50
CA SER A 18 -50.79 27.93 39.08
C SER A 18 -49.59 26.97 39.15
N SER A 19 -49.79 25.71 39.54
CA SER A 19 -48.68 24.75 39.73
C SER A 19 -48.01 24.28 38.42
N LEU A 20 -48.75 24.25 37.31
CA LEU A 20 -48.21 23.86 36.01
C LEU A 20 -47.39 25.00 35.37
N ARG A 21 -47.87 26.25 35.50
CA ARG A 21 -47.14 27.44 35.04
C ARG A 21 -45.85 27.64 35.84
N PHE A 22 -45.85 27.40 37.16
CA PHE A 22 -44.62 27.46 37.97
C PHE A 22 -43.62 26.35 37.62
N ARG A 23 -44.08 25.13 37.28
CA ARG A 23 -43.20 24.04 36.85
C ARG A 23 -42.61 24.27 35.45
N LEU A 24 -43.38 24.82 34.51
CA LEU A 24 -42.85 25.22 33.20
C LEU A 24 -41.87 26.39 33.32
N LEU A 25 -42.17 27.40 34.13
CA LEU A 25 -41.29 28.55 34.33
C LEU A 25 -39.96 28.12 34.98
N ALA A 26 -39.98 27.18 35.93
CA ALA A 26 -38.78 26.61 36.53
C ALA A 26 -37.94 25.77 35.54
N LEU A 27 -38.58 25.03 34.62
CA LEU A 27 -37.89 24.29 33.55
C LEU A 27 -37.26 25.23 32.52
N VAL A 28 -37.97 26.28 32.12
CA VAL A 28 -37.46 27.28 31.16
C VAL A 28 -36.32 28.10 31.79
N LEU A 29 -36.47 28.54 33.04
CA LEU A 29 -35.40 29.21 33.78
C LEU A 29 -34.21 28.28 34.05
N GLY A 30 -34.44 26.99 34.30
CA GLY A 30 -33.38 25.99 34.44
C GLY A 30 -32.61 25.75 33.14
N MET A 31 -33.30 25.66 31.99
CA MET A 31 -32.68 25.57 30.68
C MET A 31 -31.95 26.87 30.28
N PHE A 32 -32.47 28.03 30.67
CA PHE A 32 -31.83 29.33 30.44
C PHE A 32 -30.59 29.53 31.33
N LEU A 33 -30.62 29.07 32.58
CA LEU A 33 -29.43 29.04 33.45
C LEU A 33 -28.40 28.02 32.95
N LEU A 34 -28.82 26.88 32.42
CA LEU A 34 -27.92 25.89 31.83
C LEU A 34 -27.26 26.43 30.56
N THR A 35 -28.02 27.10 29.68
CA THR A 35 -27.46 27.77 28.50
C THR A 35 -26.62 28.98 28.88
N LEU A 36 -26.95 29.75 29.92
CA LEU A 36 -26.10 30.81 30.45
C LEU A 36 -24.82 30.28 31.14
N LEU A 37 -24.87 29.10 31.75
CA LEU A 37 -23.70 28.41 32.29
C LEU A 37 -22.82 27.86 31.16
N VAL A 38 -23.41 27.25 30.13
CA VAL A 38 -22.71 26.77 28.93
C VAL A 38 -22.13 27.94 28.12
N THR A 39 -22.83 29.07 28.04
CA THR A 39 -22.36 30.27 27.32
C THR A 39 -21.42 31.16 28.15
N ARG A 40 -21.50 31.16 29.49
CA ARG A 40 -20.43 31.73 30.36
C ARG A 40 -19.18 30.85 30.42
N TYR A 41 -19.31 29.55 30.24
CA TYR A 41 -18.16 28.64 30.05
C TYR A 41 -17.64 28.61 28.61
N GLN A 42 -18.25 29.36 27.67
CA GLN A 42 -17.77 29.49 26.29
C GLN A 42 -16.59 30.46 26.13
N SER A 43 -16.00 30.96 27.23
CA SER A 43 -14.73 31.71 27.21
C SER A 43 -13.53 30.89 27.68
N TRP A 44 -13.76 29.68 28.19
CA TRP A 44 -12.71 28.68 28.13
C TRP A 44 -12.83 28.10 26.74
N CYS A 45 -11.90 28.47 25.85
CA CYS A 45 -11.43 27.49 24.90
C CYS A 45 -11.31 26.20 25.71
N VAL A 46 -12.20 25.24 25.48
CA VAL A 46 -11.80 23.85 25.56
C VAL A 46 -10.69 23.79 24.51
N ARG A 47 -9.48 24.17 24.94
CA ARG A 47 -8.26 23.61 24.40
C ARG A 47 -8.52 22.15 24.66
N PHE A 48 -9.12 21.48 23.68
CA PHE A 48 -8.91 20.05 23.51
C PHE A 48 -7.44 19.90 23.82
N PRO A 49 -7.07 19.16 24.89
CA PRO A 49 -5.69 18.95 25.19
C PRO A 49 -5.07 18.54 23.86
N ALA A 50 -3.97 19.17 23.47
CA ALA A 50 -3.16 18.71 22.33
C ALA A 50 -2.59 17.28 22.56
N LEU A 51 -3.19 16.53 23.49
CA LEU A 51 -2.94 15.18 23.98
C LEU A 51 -3.95 14.16 23.45
N LEU A 52 -4.99 14.54 22.70
CA LEU A 52 -5.86 13.58 21.99
C LEU A 52 -5.47 13.45 20.51
N TRP A 53 -4.17 13.49 20.21
CA TRP A 53 -3.68 12.73 19.06
C TRP A 53 -3.73 11.27 19.47
N LEU A 54 -4.90 10.63 19.31
CA LEU A 54 -4.97 9.18 19.32
C LEU A 54 -4.00 8.71 18.22
N ARG A 55 -2.78 8.31 18.63
CA ARG A 55 -1.86 7.50 17.82
C ARG A 55 -2.43 6.08 17.71
N TYR A 56 -3.69 6.01 17.34
CA TYR A 56 -4.39 4.78 17.13
C TYR A 56 -4.32 4.49 15.65
N ASP A 57 -3.88 3.28 15.37
CA ASP A 57 -3.64 2.82 14.02
C ASP A 57 -4.96 2.75 13.26
N ILE A 58 -5.07 3.49 12.15
CA ILE A 58 -6.33 3.58 11.41
C ILE A 58 -6.76 2.23 10.83
N CYS A 59 -5.81 1.36 10.45
CA CYS A 59 -6.12 0.04 9.93
C CYS A 59 -6.63 -0.87 11.06
N LYS A 60 -6.01 -0.85 12.24
CA LYS A 60 -6.51 -1.60 13.41
C LYS A 60 -7.84 -1.08 13.92
N ALA A 61 -8.02 0.24 13.94
CA ALA A 61 -9.31 0.84 14.25
C ALA A 61 -10.40 0.34 13.30
N TRP A 62 -10.09 0.24 12.01
CA TRP A 62 -11.05 -0.24 11.02
C TRP A 62 -11.38 -1.72 11.19
N GLU A 63 -10.38 -2.57 11.42
CA GLU A 63 -10.55 -4.00 11.75
C GLU A 63 -11.46 -4.18 12.99
N ASP A 64 -11.13 -3.48 14.08
CA ASP A 64 -11.80 -3.62 15.38
C ASP A 64 -13.25 -3.12 15.37
N PHE A 65 -13.55 -2.07 14.58
CA PHE A 65 -14.84 -1.40 14.71
C PHE A 65 -15.98 -2.05 13.93
N SER A 66 -15.73 -2.73 12.79
CA SER A 66 -16.74 -3.37 11.89
C SER A 66 -18.17 -2.81 11.99
N PHE A 67 -18.31 -1.49 12.14
CA PHE A 67 -19.59 -0.86 12.40
C PHE A 67 -20.17 -0.67 11.01
N THR A 68 -21.26 -1.37 10.71
CA THR A 68 -22.01 -1.14 9.48
C THR A 68 -22.77 0.17 9.63
N PRO A 69 -22.41 1.20 8.85
CA PRO A 69 -23.42 2.00 8.21
C PRO A 69 -23.27 1.80 6.71
N ASP A 70 -24.36 1.39 6.10
CA ASP A 70 -24.53 1.32 4.67
C ASP A 70 -24.06 2.64 4.02
N PHE A 71 -22.87 2.61 3.42
CA PHE A 71 -22.37 3.61 2.51
C PHE A 71 -22.23 2.89 1.17
N ASP A 72 -23.31 2.92 0.41
CA ASP A 72 -23.24 2.67 -1.02
C ASP A 72 -22.06 3.47 -1.63
N GLN A 73 -21.21 2.76 -2.40
CA GLN A 73 -20.13 3.23 -3.30
C GLN A 73 -18.68 3.31 -2.77
N SER A 74 -17.82 2.44 -3.35
CA SER A 74 -16.34 2.49 -3.43
C SER A 74 -15.54 2.65 -2.12
N HIS A 75 -14.63 1.72 -1.82
CA HIS A 75 -13.68 1.85 -0.72
C HIS A 75 -12.89 3.17 -0.81
N ARG A 76 -12.73 3.88 0.31
CA ARG A 76 -11.86 5.06 0.40
C ARG A 76 -10.40 4.64 0.20
N TRP A 77 -9.55 5.56 -0.27
CA TRP A 77 -8.14 5.29 -0.54
C TRP A 77 -7.41 4.60 0.63
N TRP A 78 -7.63 5.05 1.87
CA TRP A 78 -6.98 4.49 3.06
C TRP A 78 -7.54 3.10 3.45
N GLN A 79 -8.80 2.80 3.12
CA GLN A 79 -9.35 1.45 3.32
C GLN A 79 -8.71 0.46 2.36
N ILE A 80 -8.52 0.88 1.10
CA ILE A 80 -7.78 0.09 0.10
C ILE A 80 -6.34 -0.14 0.57
N ALA A 81 -5.68 0.91 1.06
CA ALA A 81 -4.33 0.82 1.59
C ALA A 81 -4.23 -0.20 2.74
N CYS A 82 -5.15 -0.15 3.72
CA CYS A 82 -5.21 -1.13 4.81
C CYS A 82 -5.51 -2.55 4.31
N GLN A 83 -6.37 -2.70 3.30
CA GLN A 83 -6.69 -4.00 2.70
C GLN A 83 -5.46 -4.62 2.00
N LEU A 84 -4.69 -3.81 1.27
CA LEU A 84 -3.44 -4.24 0.63
C LEU A 84 -2.42 -4.68 1.68
N GLU A 85 -2.23 -3.87 2.72
CA GLU A 85 -1.33 -4.20 3.83
C GLU A 85 -1.71 -5.51 4.52
N SER A 86 -2.99 -5.69 4.84
CA SER A 86 -3.50 -6.91 5.44
C SER A 86 -3.29 -8.13 4.54
N ASP A 87 -3.47 -7.99 3.22
CA ASP A 87 -3.20 -9.07 2.28
C ASP A 87 -1.71 -9.44 2.23
N TRP A 88 -0.79 -8.47 2.25
CA TRP A 88 0.66 -8.74 2.24
C TRP A 88 1.11 -9.60 3.43
N GLU A 89 0.43 -9.51 4.57
CA GLU A 89 0.69 -10.32 5.77
C GLU A 89 0.30 -11.79 5.63
N THR A 90 -0.48 -12.14 4.61
CA THR A 90 -0.95 -13.51 4.38
C THR A 90 -0.07 -14.21 3.34
N ILE A 91 0.66 -15.26 3.72
CA ILE A 91 1.46 -16.04 2.76
C ILE A 91 0.56 -17.04 2.01
N ASP A 92 0.63 -17.03 0.67
CA ASP A 92 -0.23 -17.84 -0.21
C ASP A 92 0.47 -19.10 -0.76
N TYR A 93 1.79 -19.21 -0.60
CA TYR A 93 2.59 -20.30 -1.14
C TYR A 93 3.75 -20.68 -0.22
N GLU A 94 3.89 -21.96 0.08
CA GLU A 94 5.02 -22.50 0.84
C GLU A 94 6.16 -22.87 -0.12
N CYS A 95 7.19 -22.03 -0.20
CA CYS A 95 8.39 -22.34 -0.97
C CYS A 95 9.28 -23.33 -0.22
N LYS A 96 9.51 -24.52 -0.80
CA LYS A 96 10.27 -25.61 -0.16
C LYS A 96 11.77 -25.37 -0.20
N ASP A 97 12.29 -24.85 -1.32
CA ASP A 97 13.68 -24.43 -1.49
C ASP A 97 13.79 -22.90 -1.47
N LEU A 98 13.51 -22.31 -0.30
CA LEU A 98 13.68 -20.88 -0.05
C LEU A 98 15.15 -20.56 0.22
N ARG A 99 15.77 -19.72 -0.62
CA ARG A 99 17.17 -19.31 -0.44
C ARG A 99 17.29 -17.80 -0.31
N ARG A 100 18.19 -17.35 0.57
CA ARG A 100 18.59 -15.95 0.67
C ARG A 100 19.68 -15.65 -0.36
N MET A 101 19.36 -14.76 -1.30
CA MET A 101 20.30 -14.24 -2.30
C MET A 101 20.64 -12.81 -1.87
N GLY A 102 21.68 -12.65 -1.06
CA GLY A 102 21.97 -11.37 -0.42
C GLY A 102 20.91 -11.01 0.62
N ASN A 103 20.29 -9.84 0.46
CA ASN A 103 19.21 -9.33 1.31
C ASN A 103 17.81 -9.82 0.88
N TRP A 104 17.65 -10.39 -0.30
CA TRP A 104 16.33 -10.81 -0.82
C TRP A 104 16.14 -12.33 -0.82
N PRO A 105 14.92 -12.84 -0.54
CA PRO A 105 14.60 -14.24 -0.71
C PRO A 105 14.21 -14.57 -2.15
N VAL A 106 14.61 -15.74 -2.63
CA VAL A 106 14.24 -16.27 -3.94
C VAL A 106 13.76 -17.71 -3.77
N CYS A 107 12.68 -18.08 -4.46
CA CYS A 107 12.17 -19.43 -4.44
C CYS A 107 12.86 -20.29 -5.52
N PHE A 108 13.40 -21.44 -5.12
CA PHE A 108 14.08 -22.38 -6.01
C PHE A 108 13.26 -23.66 -6.29
N ASP A 109 11.96 -23.62 -6.00
CA ASP A 109 11.04 -24.67 -6.42
C ASP A 109 10.90 -24.68 -7.94
N GLU A 110 10.79 -25.87 -8.54
CA GLU A 110 10.43 -26.02 -9.95
C GLU A 110 8.93 -25.74 -10.15
N PRO A 111 8.50 -25.04 -11.21
CA PRO A 111 9.29 -24.57 -12.36
C PRO A 111 9.90 -23.14 -12.22
N PHE A 112 9.80 -22.52 -11.03
CA PHE A 112 10.11 -21.10 -10.82
C PHE A 112 11.60 -20.81 -10.68
N ARG A 113 12.37 -21.80 -10.26
CA ARG A 113 13.82 -21.73 -10.08
C ARG A 113 14.54 -21.06 -11.26
N PRO A 114 15.43 -20.08 -11.02
CA PRO A 114 16.36 -19.61 -12.03
C PRO A 114 17.21 -20.76 -12.60
N PRO A 115 17.35 -20.90 -13.94
CA PRO A 115 18.12 -21.98 -14.55
C PRO A 115 19.55 -22.14 -13.99
N ASP A 116 20.05 -23.38 -13.96
CA ASP A 116 21.38 -23.72 -13.42
C ASP A 116 22.25 -24.48 -14.46
N LYS A 117 23.58 -24.38 -14.30
CA LYS A 117 24.74 -24.99 -14.99
C LYS A 117 24.83 -24.93 -16.52
N ASN A 118 23.74 -25.04 -17.26
CA ASN A 118 23.74 -25.15 -18.72
C ASN A 118 22.91 -24.05 -19.42
N LYS A 119 22.26 -23.15 -18.66
CA LYS A 119 21.51 -22.00 -19.16
C LYS A 119 21.75 -20.81 -18.22
N PRO A 120 22.36 -19.70 -18.66
CA PRO A 120 22.46 -18.50 -17.83
C PRO A 120 21.05 -17.91 -17.60
N CYS A 121 20.69 -17.66 -16.35
CA CYS A 121 19.51 -16.89 -15.98
C CYS A 121 19.74 -15.40 -16.26
N ILE A 122 18.68 -14.67 -16.60
CA ILE A 122 18.70 -13.20 -16.68
C ILE A 122 17.89 -12.66 -15.51
N VAL A 123 18.51 -11.80 -14.71
CA VAL A 123 17.89 -11.12 -13.57
C VAL A 123 17.87 -9.62 -13.84
N TYR A 124 16.71 -8.99 -13.69
CA TYR A 124 16.62 -7.53 -13.69
C TYR A 124 16.39 -7.05 -12.26
N SER A 125 17.24 -6.12 -11.82
CA SER A 125 17.26 -5.59 -10.45
C SER A 125 17.17 -4.07 -10.50
N PHE A 126 16.08 -3.51 -9.98
CA PHE A 126 15.84 -2.06 -9.95
C PHE A 126 15.93 -1.53 -8.52
N GLY A 127 16.49 -0.33 -8.38
CA GLY A 127 16.82 0.33 -7.12
C GLY A 127 17.89 -0.42 -6.36
N ILE A 128 19.12 0.03 -6.54
CA ILE A 128 20.30 -0.62 -5.99
C ILE A 128 20.78 0.13 -4.76
N ALA A 129 20.74 1.47 -4.78
CA ALA A 129 21.17 2.34 -3.70
C ALA A 129 22.57 1.98 -3.15
N PHE A 130 23.49 1.56 -4.05
CA PHE A 130 24.82 1.02 -3.75
C PHE A 130 24.86 -0.31 -2.96
N ASP A 131 23.72 -0.94 -2.69
CA ASP A 131 23.62 -2.28 -2.11
C ASP A 131 23.48 -3.37 -3.17
N PHE A 132 24.63 -3.86 -3.63
CA PHE A 132 24.71 -4.95 -4.62
C PHE A 132 24.64 -6.36 -4.00
N ARG A 133 24.26 -6.51 -2.72
CA ARG A 133 24.29 -7.85 -2.06
C ARG A 133 23.44 -8.88 -2.78
N PHE A 134 22.25 -8.50 -3.23
CA PHE A 134 21.37 -9.37 -4.02
C PHE A 134 21.97 -9.66 -5.41
N ASP A 135 22.37 -8.61 -6.13
CA ASP A 135 22.92 -8.69 -7.49
C ASP A 135 24.16 -9.59 -7.55
N ASP A 136 25.10 -9.38 -6.63
CA ASP A 136 26.33 -10.17 -6.52
C ASP A 136 26.03 -11.63 -6.15
N ALA A 137 25.00 -11.89 -5.32
CA ALA A 137 24.60 -13.24 -4.96
C ALA A 137 23.99 -13.99 -6.17
N MET A 138 23.13 -13.32 -6.94
CA MET A 138 22.56 -13.89 -8.17
C MET A 138 23.64 -14.13 -9.24
N ALA A 139 24.60 -13.22 -9.37
CA ALA A 139 25.74 -13.38 -10.26
C ALA A 139 26.63 -14.57 -9.89
N LYS A 140 26.87 -14.81 -8.58
CA LYS A 140 27.55 -16.01 -8.08
C LYS A 140 26.79 -17.30 -8.36
N PHE A 141 25.48 -17.20 -8.57
CA PHE A 141 24.63 -18.29 -9.03
C PHE A 141 24.60 -18.42 -10.57
N ASN A 142 25.58 -17.82 -11.26
CA ASN A 142 25.74 -17.88 -12.72
C ASN A 142 24.58 -17.22 -13.51
N CYS A 143 23.85 -16.29 -12.89
CA CYS A 143 22.94 -15.40 -13.62
C CYS A 143 23.67 -14.18 -14.18
N THR A 144 23.29 -13.75 -15.37
CA THR A 144 23.58 -12.40 -15.87
C THR A 144 22.58 -11.44 -15.23
N VAL A 145 23.08 -10.51 -14.42
CA VAL A 145 22.27 -9.54 -13.69
C VAL A 145 22.40 -8.17 -14.35
N PHE A 146 21.26 -7.55 -14.64
CA PHE A 146 21.18 -6.16 -15.07
C PHE A 146 20.65 -5.33 -13.91
N SER A 147 21.52 -4.50 -13.35
CA SER A 147 21.25 -3.65 -12.20
C SER A 147 20.96 -2.23 -12.67
N PHE A 148 19.87 -1.64 -12.21
CA PHE A 148 19.35 -0.37 -12.73
C PHE A 148 19.09 0.59 -11.58
N ASP A 149 19.78 1.73 -11.59
CA ASP A 149 19.53 2.78 -10.61
C ASP A 149 19.90 4.16 -11.17
N PRO A 150 18.92 5.05 -11.38
CA PRO A 150 19.19 6.41 -11.86
C PRO A 150 19.69 7.36 -10.77
N SER A 151 19.45 7.05 -9.48
CA SER A 151 19.86 7.88 -8.33
C SER A 151 21.36 7.81 -8.07
N MET A 152 21.97 6.67 -8.38
CA MET A 152 23.39 6.46 -8.16
C MET A 152 24.25 7.39 -9.03
N GLN A 153 25.19 8.07 -8.38
CA GLN A 153 26.10 9.02 -9.04
C GLN A 153 27.28 8.34 -9.73
N VAL A 154 27.01 7.23 -10.43
CA VAL A 154 28.02 6.45 -11.18
C VAL A 154 27.54 6.23 -12.61
N LYS A 155 28.48 6.11 -13.55
CA LYS A 155 28.18 5.77 -14.94
C LYS A 155 27.87 4.28 -15.07
N ASP A 156 27.28 3.90 -16.21
CA ASP A 156 27.20 2.51 -16.64
C ASP A 156 28.55 1.82 -16.48
N HIS A 157 28.57 0.65 -15.85
CA HIS A 157 29.78 -0.12 -15.63
C HIS A 157 29.46 -1.60 -15.45
N ARG A 158 30.50 -2.43 -15.53
CA ARG A 158 30.41 -3.83 -15.15
C ARG A 158 30.94 -4.00 -13.73
N ARG A 159 30.25 -4.79 -12.93
CA ARG A 159 30.68 -5.20 -11.60
C ARG A 159 30.96 -6.71 -11.65
N GLY A 160 32.24 -7.04 -11.76
CA GLY A 160 32.64 -8.42 -12.09
C GLY A 160 32.16 -8.84 -13.49
N ASP A 161 32.07 -10.15 -13.72
CA ASP A 161 31.76 -10.68 -15.04
C ASP A 161 30.27 -10.64 -15.37
N ASN A 162 29.40 -10.81 -14.37
CA ASN A 162 27.99 -11.09 -14.61
C ASN A 162 27.03 -9.99 -14.17
N VAL A 163 27.49 -8.91 -13.52
CA VAL A 163 26.63 -7.77 -13.14
C VAL A 163 26.88 -6.59 -14.06
N HIS A 164 25.82 -6.15 -14.74
CA HIS A 164 25.81 -5.04 -15.68
C HIS A 164 25.00 -3.88 -15.09
N PHE A 165 25.68 -2.90 -14.53
CA PHE A 165 25.04 -1.72 -13.98
C PHE A 165 24.71 -0.70 -15.07
N ARG A 166 23.49 -0.15 -15.01
CA ARG A 166 22.98 0.91 -15.88
C ARG A 166 22.42 2.04 -15.04
N LYS A 167 22.86 3.27 -15.30
CA LYS A 167 22.27 4.47 -14.71
C LYS A 167 20.96 4.83 -15.43
N LEU A 168 19.94 4.01 -15.23
CA LEU A 168 18.66 4.08 -15.90
C LEU A 168 17.58 3.62 -14.92
N GLY A 169 16.44 4.33 -14.87
CA GLY A 169 15.28 3.90 -14.08
C GLY A 169 14.24 3.15 -14.89
N ILE A 170 13.27 2.58 -14.19
CA ILE A 170 12.05 1.99 -14.77
C ILE A 170 10.86 2.91 -14.50
N GLY A 171 9.96 3.02 -15.47
CA GLY A 171 8.70 3.74 -15.32
C GLY A 171 7.60 3.11 -16.16
N ALA A 172 6.37 3.61 -16.03
CA ALA A 172 5.22 3.14 -16.82
C ALA A 172 5.35 3.41 -18.33
N LYS A 173 6.26 4.30 -18.73
CA LYS A 173 6.57 4.67 -20.11
C LYS A 173 7.99 5.26 -20.19
N ASP A 174 8.52 5.34 -21.40
CA ASP A 174 9.77 6.05 -21.65
C ASP A 174 9.64 7.54 -21.35
N ASN A 175 10.54 8.06 -20.53
CA ASN A 175 10.62 9.48 -20.18
C ASN A 175 12.06 9.85 -19.83
N ALA A 176 12.68 10.70 -20.65
CA ALA A 176 14.06 11.15 -20.42
C ALA A 176 14.18 12.17 -19.27
N GLU A 177 13.07 12.82 -18.89
CA GLU A 177 13.01 13.93 -17.95
C GLU A 177 12.11 13.59 -16.74
N PHE A 178 12.06 12.32 -16.34
CA PHE A 178 11.22 11.88 -15.22
C PHE A 178 11.67 12.55 -13.93
N LYS A 179 10.74 13.21 -13.25
CA LYS A 179 11.00 13.86 -11.97
C LYS A 179 10.67 12.88 -10.83
N PRO A 180 11.65 12.41 -10.06
CA PRO A 180 11.40 11.46 -9.00
C PRO A 180 10.72 12.12 -7.79
N ARG A 181 10.14 11.29 -6.92
CA ARG A 181 9.67 11.72 -5.60
C ARG A 181 10.86 12.25 -4.80
N LEU A 182 10.65 13.32 -4.03
CA LEU A 182 11.69 13.87 -3.18
C LEU A 182 11.87 13.02 -1.93
N ASP A 183 13.08 12.49 -1.72
CA ASP A 183 13.42 11.65 -0.57
C ASP A 183 14.91 11.68 -0.22
N GLY A 184 15.40 10.65 0.50
CA GLY A 184 16.81 10.56 0.89
C GLY A 184 17.79 10.27 -0.25
N TYR A 185 17.28 9.84 -1.41
CA TYR A 185 18.07 9.45 -2.59
C TYR A 185 18.02 10.50 -3.71
N THR A 186 17.15 11.51 -3.60
CA THR A 186 16.87 12.45 -4.69
C THR A 186 16.99 13.91 -4.27
N LYS A 187 17.16 14.78 -5.27
CA LYS A 187 17.18 16.24 -5.12
C LYS A 187 16.03 16.89 -5.91
N PRO A 188 15.55 18.08 -5.51
CA PRO A 188 14.45 18.76 -6.20
C PRO A 188 14.67 19.02 -7.70
N GLU A 189 15.94 19.19 -8.09
CA GLU A 189 16.41 19.41 -9.46
C GLU A 189 16.71 18.14 -10.26
N ASP A 190 16.58 16.95 -9.66
CA ASP A 190 16.89 15.71 -10.36
C ASP A 190 15.88 15.42 -11.46
N HIS A 191 16.41 15.03 -12.62
CA HIS A 191 15.68 14.47 -13.74
C HIS A 191 16.35 13.17 -14.16
N TRP A 192 15.56 12.11 -14.22
CA TRP A 192 16.05 10.77 -14.50
C TRP A 192 15.54 10.28 -15.85
N ASN A 193 16.43 9.60 -16.57
CA ASN A 193 16.05 8.82 -17.72
C ASN A 193 15.42 7.51 -17.21
N VAL A 194 14.12 7.34 -17.49
CA VAL A 194 13.39 6.11 -17.20
C VAL A 194 12.83 5.50 -18.48
N ARG A 195 12.72 4.17 -18.49
CA ARG A 195 12.13 3.42 -19.61
C ARG A 195 11.09 2.42 -19.13
N SER A 196 10.13 2.08 -19.99
CA SER A 196 9.26 0.93 -19.71
C SER A 196 10.08 -0.36 -19.74
N LEU A 197 9.59 -1.40 -19.04
CA LEU A 197 10.29 -2.68 -19.07
C LEU A 197 10.37 -3.25 -20.49
N GLY A 198 9.33 -3.07 -21.30
CA GLY A 198 9.34 -3.41 -22.73
C GLY A 198 10.47 -2.73 -23.49
N SER A 199 10.68 -1.43 -23.30
CA SER A 199 11.78 -0.68 -23.91
C SER A 199 13.16 -1.11 -23.41
N ILE A 200 13.30 -1.44 -22.11
CA ILE A 200 14.56 -1.97 -21.55
C ILE A 200 14.88 -3.35 -22.14
N MET A 201 13.90 -4.23 -22.22
CA MET A 201 14.05 -5.55 -22.86
C MET A 201 14.50 -5.39 -24.32
N LYS A 202 13.84 -4.52 -25.09
CA LYS A 202 14.23 -4.22 -26.48
C LYS A 202 15.65 -3.69 -26.59
N MET A 203 16.04 -2.77 -25.70
CA MET A 203 17.39 -2.19 -25.65
C MET A 203 18.47 -3.25 -25.40
N LEU A 204 18.15 -4.27 -24.61
CA LEU A 204 19.08 -5.35 -24.27
C LEU A 204 18.94 -6.59 -25.17
N GLY A 205 18.01 -6.59 -26.12
CA GLY A 205 17.77 -7.74 -27.00
C GLY A 205 17.10 -8.92 -26.31
N HIS A 206 16.39 -8.69 -25.20
CA HIS A 206 15.68 -9.71 -24.44
C HIS A 206 14.18 -9.74 -24.76
N THR A 207 13.53 -10.83 -24.40
CA THR A 207 12.07 -10.94 -24.36
C THR A 207 11.61 -11.25 -22.93
N ALA A 208 10.31 -11.16 -22.67
CA ALA A 208 9.77 -11.46 -21.33
C ALA A 208 10.11 -12.90 -20.87
N THR A 209 10.19 -13.87 -21.80
CA THR A 209 10.59 -15.25 -21.51
C THR A 209 12.08 -15.41 -21.21
N SER A 210 12.91 -14.41 -21.52
CA SER A 210 14.33 -14.42 -21.17
C SER A 210 14.55 -14.14 -19.68
N ILE A 211 13.65 -13.37 -19.05
CA ILE A 211 13.81 -12.89 -17.67
C ILE A 211 13.40 -14.00 -16.69
N SER A 212 14.36 -14.40 -15.85
CA SER A 212 14.16 -15.42 -14.82
C SER A 212 13.71 -14.84 -13.47
N LEU A 213 13.98 -13.56 -13.22
CA LEU A 213 13.60 -12.88 -11.98
C LEU A 213 13.58 -11.37 -12.20
N LEU A 214 12.56 -10.70 -11.69
CA LEU A 214 12.44 -9.25 -11.67
C LEU A 214 12.37 -8.78 -10.20
N LYS A 215 13.32 -7.96 -9.76
CA LYS A 215 13.28 -7.23 -8.48
C LYS A 215 12.91 -5.77 -8.73
N LEU A 216 11.95 -5.24 -7.99
CA LEU A 216 11.53 -3.84 -7.98
C LEU A 216 11.58 -3.29 -6.55
N ASP A 217 12.31 -2.21 -6.38
CA ASP A 217 12.39 -1.43 -5.15
C ASP A 217 12.75 -0.03 -5.66
N ILE A 218 11.76 0.82 -5.91
CA ILE A 218 11.90 2.04 -6.73
C ILE A 218 11.17 3.23 -6.10
N GLU A 219 11.03 3.22 -4.78
CA GLU A 219 10.64 4.36 -3.95
C GLU A 219 9.30 5.01 -4.35
N GLY A 220 8.29 4.20 -4.70
CA GLY A 220 6.90 4.63 -4.90
C GLY A 220 6.35 4.47 -6.31
N ASN A 221 7.21 4.26 -7.31
CA ASN A 221 6.77 4.13 -8.71
C ASN A 221 6.31 2.71 -9.07
N GLU A 222 6.34 1.75 -8.12
CA GLU A 222 6.00 0.34 -8.32
C GLU A 222 4.58 0.17 -8.85
N TRP A 223 3.63 0.97 -8.34
CA TRP A 223 2.22 0.89 -8.72
C TRP A 223 1.99 1.24 -10.19
N SER A 224 2.61 2.32 -10.66
CA SER A 224 2.51 2.73 -12.08
C SER A 224 3.23 1.76 -12.99
N VAL A 225 4.38 1.22 -12.54
CA VAL A 225 5.09 0.17 -13.26
C VAL A 225 4.24 -1.10 -13.35
N LEU A 226 3.59 -1.53 -12.25
CA LEU A 226 2.69 -2.69 -12.24
C LEU A 226 1.58 -2.55 -13.30
N THR A 227 0.91 -1.40 -13.37
CA THR A 227 -0.12 -1.14 -14.39
C THR A 227 0.43 -1.38 -15.80
N ASN A 228 1.59 -0.81 -16.14
CA ASN A 228 2.22 -1.01 -17.45
C ASN A 228 2.61 -2.48 -17.70
N LEU A 229 3.17 -3.16 -16.71
CA LEU A 229 3.56 -4.57 -16.82
C LEU A 229 2.35 -5.50 -17.06
N LEU A 230 1.21 -5.18 -16.46
CA LEU A 230 -0.06 -5.86 -16.68
C LEU A 230 -0.61 -5.58 -18.09
N ASP A 231 -0.61 -4.32 -18.51
CA ASP A 231 -1.14 -3.90 -19.82
C ASP A 231 -0.32 -4.41 -20.99
N GLU A 232 1.01 -4.50 -20.86
CA GLU A 232 1.90 -5.10 -21.86
C GLU A 232 1.91 -6.63 -21.83
N GLY A 233 1.22 -7.27 -20.88
CA GLY A 233 1.17 -8.74 -20.75
C GLY A 233 2.51 -9.39 -20.39
N ILE A 234 3.47 -8.62 -19.86
CA ILE A 234 4.82 -9.10 -19.55
C ILE A 234 4.78 -10.10 -18.39
N LEU A 235 3.99 -9.82 -17.36
CA LEU A 235 3.94 -10.58 -16.11
C LEU A 235 3.56 -12.05 -16.31
N GLU A 236 2.74 -12.36 -17.32
CA GLU A 236 2.36 -13.74 -17.64
C GLU A 236 3.55 -14.65 -17.97
N LYS A 237 4.67 -14.06 -18.39
CA LYS A 237 5.88 -14.81 -18.80
C LYS A 237 6.93 -14.85 -17.71
N LEU A 238 6.76 -14.11 -16.61
CA LEU A 238 7.72 -14.07 -15.52
C LEU A 238 7.41 -15.19 -14.51
N PRO A 239 8.42 -15.99 -14.10
CA PRO A 239 8.25 -17.02 -13.09
C PRO A 239 8.19 -16.45 -11.67
N GLN A 240 8.91 -15.36 -11.40
CA GLN A 240 9.06 -14.77 -10.07
C GLN A 240 9.24 -13.25 -10.17
N VAL A 241 8.63 -12.53 -9.23
CA VAL A 241 8.78 -11.08 -9.07
C VAL A 241 8.95 -10.78 -7.58
N LEU A 242 9.91 -9.93 -7.26
CA LEU A 242 10.18 -9.42 -5.90
C LEU A 242 9.89 -7.92 -5.92
N ILE A 243 9.07 -7.43 -4.99
CA ILE A 243 8.64 -6.03 -4.99
C ILE A 243 8.72 -5.49 -3.57
N GLU A 244 9.33 -4.33 -3.37
CA GLU A 244 9.10 -3.50 -2.20
C GLU A 244 7.95 -2.53 -2.48
N TRP A 245 6.80 -2.79 -1.87
CA TRP A 245 5.64 -1.92 -2.01
C TRP A 245 5.79 -0.70 -1.13
N HIS A 246 5.78 0.46 -1.76
CA HIS A 246 5.85 1.75 -1.09
C HIS A 246 4.49 2.45 -1.09
N ILE A 247 4.03 2.81 0.11
CA ILE A 247 2.96 3.78 0.34
C ILE A 247 3.52 4.83 1.30
N PHE A 248 3.68 6.04 0.82
CA PHE A 248 4.11 7.22 1.57
C PHE A 248 2.94 8.17 1.78
N ASN A 249 3.17 9.21 2.60
CA ASN A 249 2.18 10.25 2.86
C ASN A 249 1.81 11.07 1.62
N ASP A 250 2.75 11.18 0.68
CA ASP A 250 2.68 12.03 -0.50
C ASP A 250 2.62 11.23 -1.83
N SER A 251 2.73 9.90 -1.77
CA SER A 251 2.73 9.02 -2.94
C SER A 251 2.38 7.58 -2.55
N PRO A 252 1.55 6.84 -3.30
CA PRO A 252 0.88 7.27 -4.53
C PRO A 252 -0.28 8.25 -4.24
N PRO A 253 -0.70 9.06 -5.24
CA PRO A 253 -1.85 9.94 -5.11
C PRO A 253 -3.13 9.17 -4.73
N HIS A 254 -4.00 9.77 -3.91
CA HIS A 254 -5.19 9.09 -3.37
C HIS A 254 -6.14 8.56 -4.48
N GLU A 255 -6.21 9.26 -5.61
CA GLU A 255 -7.00 8.87 -6.79
C GLU A 255 -6.49 7.58 -7.46
N MET A 256 -5.25 7.16 -7.19
CA MET A 256 -4.66 5.96 -7.77
C MET A 256 -5.10 4.67 -7.06
N TYR A 257 -5.57 4.75 -5.81
CA TYR A 257 -5.87 3.58 -4.99
C TYR A 257 -6.92 2.62 -5.58
N PRO A 258 -8.05 3.09 -6.16
CA PRO A 258 -8.98 2.19 -6.84
C PRO A 258 -8.29 1.36 -7.93
N LYS A 259 -7.48 2.02 -8.77
CA LYS A 259 -6.71 1.36 -9.84
C LYS A 259 -5.63 0.43 -9.29
N MET A 260 -4.94 0.81 -8.20
CA MET A 260 -3.98 -0.05 -7.51
C MET A 260 -4.65 -1.33 -7.02
N SER A 261 -5.85 -1.23 -6.44
CA SER A 261 -6.61 -2.40 -5.99
C SER A 261 -6.98 -3.31 -7.16
N GLU A 262 -7.47 -2.75 -8.27
CA GLU A 262 -7.81 -3.50 -9.48
C GLU A 262 -6.59 -4.21 -10.07
N ASP A 263 -5.47 -3.49 -10.20
CA ASP A 263 -4.23 -4.03 -10.74
C ASP A 263 -3.61 -5.08 -9.82
N TYR A 264 -3.71 -4.90 -8.50
CA TYR A 264 -3.28 -5.90 -7.52
C TYR A 264 -4.09 -7.20 -7.62
N ILE A 265 -5.42 -7.09 -7.73
CA ILE A 265 -6.30 -8.26 -7.95
C ILE A 265 -5.96 -8.92 -9.29
N ARG A 266 -5.73 -8.13 -10.35
CA ARG A 266 -5.32 -8.65 -11.67
C ARG A 266 -3.98 -9.38 -11.58
N PHE A 267 -2.99 -8.82 -10.89
CA PHE A 267 -1.70 -9.45 -10.62
C PHE A 267 -1.85 -10.80 -9.91
N GLN A 268 -2.64 -10.86 -8.83
CA GLN A 268 -2.94 -12.13 -8.15
C GLN A 268 -3.67 -13.13 -9.06
N SER A 269 -4.60 -12.65 -9.91
CA SER A 269 -5.34 -13.49 -10.86
C SER A 269 -4.46 -14.10 -11.96
N LEU A 270 -3.34 -13.46 -12.31
CA LEU A 270 -2.33 -14.00 -13.21
C LEU A 270 -1.57 -15.19 -12.60
N GLY A 271 -1.77 -15.48 -11.32
CA GLY A 271 -1.15 -16.60 -10.62
C GLY A 271 -0.07 -16.20 -9.65
N PHE A 272 0.18 -14.91 -9.43
CA PHE A 272 1.16 -14.48 -8.45
C PHE A 272 0.69 -14.80 -7.03
N ARG A 273 1.54 -15.52 -6.29
CA ARG A 273 1.30 -16.01 -4.93
C ARG A 273 2.49 -15.65 -4.06
N LYS A 274 2.20 -15.04 -2.92
CA LYS A 274 3.21 -14.57 -1.97
C LYS A 274 3.83 -15.77 -1.28
N PHE A 275 5.15 -15.87 -1.30
CA PHE A 275 5.88 -16.91 -0.57
C PHE A 275 6.73 -16.35 0.57
N TRP A 276 6.89 -15.04 0.63
CA TRP A 276 7.61 -14.35 1.67
C TRP A 276 7.18 -12.89 1.76
N MET A 277 7.20 -12.33 2.97
CA MET A 277 6.99 -10.91 3.23
C MET A 277 7.91 -10.45 4.37
N ARG A 278 8.39 -9.20 4.29
CA ARG A 278 9.00 -8.46 5.39
C ARG A 278 8.46 -7.03 5.42
N ASN A 279 8.08 -6.58 6.61
CA ASN A 279 7.68 -5.21 6.85
C ASN A 279 8.94 -4.34 7.05
N GLU A 280 9.17 -3.38 6.17
CA GLU A 280 10.33 -2.47 6.22
C GLU A 280 10.03 -1.14 6.91
N GLY A 281 8.75 -0.83 7.12
CA GLY A 281 8.36 0.36 7.86
C GLY A 281 6.87 0.59 7.83
N ARG A 282 6.26 0.64 9.01
CA ARG A 282 4.83 0.88 9.17
C ARG A 282 4.56 1.96 10.19
N ASN A 283 3.90 3.04 9.78
CA ASN A 283 3.64 4.20 10.62
C ASN A 283 2.28 4.82 10.28
N HIS A 284 1.25 4.35 10.99
CA HIS A 284 -0.14 4.78 10.83
C HIS A 284 -0.63 5.54 12.06
N TRP A 285 -1.09 6.76 11.85
CA TRP A 285 -1.88 7.53 12.81
C TRP A 285 -2.49 8.71 12.05
N ILE A 286 -3.71 9.13 12.34
CA ILE A 286 -4.36 10.17 11.53
C ILE A 286 -3.58 11.49 11.61
N PRO A 287 -3.07 12.08 10.50
CA PRO A 287 -3.38 11.77 9.09
C PRO A 287 -2.28 11.00 8.31
N LYS A 288 -1.22 10.52 8.98
CA LYS A 288 -0.09 9.79 8.41
C LYS A 288 -0.44 8.35 8.06
N MET A 289 -0.15 7.96 6.81
CA MET A 289 -0.24 6.60 6.32
C MET A 289 1.02 6.27 5.51
N VAL A 290 1.99 5.68 6.19
CA VAL A 290 3.22 5.20 5.55
C VAL A 290 3.38 3.72 5.83
N THR A 291 3.49 2.92 4.77
CA THR A 291 3.77 1.48 4.85
C THR A 291 4.73 1.06 3.75
N GLN A 292 5.67 0.19 4.10
CA GLN A 292 6.69 -0.39 3.22
C GLN A 292 6.75 -1.88 3.48
N ALA A 293 6.63 -2.67 2.42
CA ALA A 293 6.64 -4.12 2.53
C ALA A 293 7.39 -4.75 1.36
N GLU A 294 8.49 -5.44 1.66
CA GLU A 294 9.12 -6.35 0.70
C GLU A 294 8.27 -7.61 0.60
N VAL A 295 7.78 -7.93 -0.59
CA VAL A 295 6.96 -9.10 -0.86
C VAL A 295 7.53 -9.86 -2.05
N ALA A 296 7.69 -11.17 -1.87
CA ALA A 296 8.22 -12.06 -2.88
C ALA A 296 7.13 -12.97 -3.44
N TYR A 297 7.02 -13.02 -4.77
CA TYR A 297 5.96 -13.74 -5.46
C TYR A 297 6.52 -14.78 -6.43
N ILE A 298 5.92 -15.98 -6.43
CA ILE A 298 6.00 -16.92 -7.55
C ILE A 298 4.78 -16.75 -8.43
N ASN A 299 4.89 -17.07 -9.71
CA ASN A 299 3.73 -17.18 -10.61
C ASN A 299 3.30 -18.65 -10.71
N SER A 300 2.29 -19.04 -9.94
CA SER A 300 1.76 -20.42 -9.90
C SER A 300 1.16 -20.92 -11.22
N LYS A 301 0.89 -20.03 -12.18
CA LYS A 301 0.44 -20.38 -13.53
C LYS A 301 1.58 -20.39 -14.54
N TYR A 302 2.82 -20.15 -14.11
CA TYR A 302 3.99 -20.15 -14.98
C TYR A 302 4.25 -21.56 -15.54
N ILE A 303 4.34 -21.64 -16.86
CA ILE A 303 4.72 -22.85 -17.58
C ILE A 303 6.08 -22.60 -18.21
N ARG A 304 7.10 -23.33 -17.75
CA ARG A 304 8.42 -23.30 -18.37
C ARG A 304 8.31 -23.87 -19.77
N THR A 305 8.37 -23.01 -20.79
CA THR A 305 8.43 -23.46 -22.17
C THR A 305 9.76 -24.18 -22.35
N GLN A 306 9.72 -25.48 -22.65
CA GLN A 306 10.92 -26.17 -23.09
C GLN A 306 11.32 -25.54 -24.42
N SER A 307 12.37 -24.70 -24.40
CA SER A 307 13.07 -24.33 -25.61
C SER A 307 13.48 -25.64 -26.28
N SER A 308 12.82 -25.99 -27.38
CA SER A 308 13.28 -27.07 -28.24
C SER A 308 14.70 -26.70 -28.64
N LEU A 309 15.66 -27.47 -28.13
CA LEU A 309 16.99 -27.52 -28.69
C LEU A 309 16.80 -28.04 -30.12
N ARG A 310 16.82 -27.14 -31.09
CA ARG A 310 17.12 -27.46 -32.48
C ARG A 310 18.51 -26.97 -32.77
#